data_AF-A0A0D3FAI6-F1
#
_entry.id   AF-A0A0D3FAI6-F1
#
_cell.length_a   1.000
_cell.length_b   1.000
_cell.length_c   1.000
_cell.angle_alpha   90.00
_cell.angle_beta   90.00
_cell.angle_gamma   90.00
#
_symmetry.space_group_name_H-M   'P 1'
#
loop_
_entity.id
_entity.type
_entity.pdbx_description
1 polymer ?
#
loop_
_entity_poly.entity_id
_entity_poly.type
_entity_poly.pdbx_seq_one_letter_code
_entity_poly.pdbx_strand_id
1 'polypeptide(L)'
;MATLRLTSGYATALSEVASENGTLEATVSDLEKLEKIFAEEAIAEFFDNPTVPRDEKAQLIDEIAKSSELQAHVVNFLNVVVDNGRAGLMTQIVREFENAFNSLTGTEVATVTSVVQLESQDLAQIAQQVQNLTGAKNVRVKTRIDPELIAGFTIQYGRDGSSLIDMSVRKQIEEITSEFEMPAVTLDLHCHRESRRLVKNAGPHPLQN
;
A
#
# COMPACT_ATOMS: atom_id res chain seq x y z
N MET A 1 -13.34 11.35 -7.68
CA MET A 1 -12.64 11.42 -8.99
C MET A 1 -12.20 12.84 -9.38
N ALA A 2 -12.99 13.90 -9.14
CA ALA A 2 -12.59 15.26 -9.51
C ALA A 2 -11.35 15.77 -8.75
N THR A 3 -11.28 15.54 -7.44
CA THR A 3 -10.15 15.96 -6.59
C THR A 3 -8.82 15.34 -7.03
N LEU A 4 -8.82 14.04 -7.35
CA LEU A 4 -7.62 13.33 -7.83
C LEU A 4 -7.07 13.91 -9.15
N ARG A 5 -7.96 14.32 -10.07
CA ARG A 5 -7.54 14.95 -11.34
C ARG A 5 -6.94 16.34 -11.13
N LEU A 6 -7.43 17.07 -10.13
CA LEU A 6 -6.89 18.37 -9.75
C LEU A 6 -5.50 18.20 -9.13
N THR A 7 -5.36 17.32 -8.14
CA THR A 7 -4.10 17.09 -7.44
C THR A 7 -3.02 16.53 -8.36
N SER A 8 -3.36 15.59 -9.25
CA SER A 8 -2.44 15.08 -10.28
C SER A 8 -2.01 16.15 -11.28
N GLY A 9 -2.90 17.07 -11.67
CA GLY A 9 -2.56 18.20 -12.53
C GLY A 9 -1.54 19.15 -11.89
N TYR A 10 -1.73 19.49 -10.61
CA TYR A 10 -0.78 20.30 -9.85
C TYR A 10 0.56 19.58 -9.65
N ALA A 11 0.53 18.30 -9.31
CA ALA A 11 1.72 17.47 -9.15
C ALA A 11 2.54 17.39 -10.44
N THR A 12 1.87 17.17 -11.58
CA THR A 12 2.51 17.11 -12.90
C THR A 12 3.20 18.45 -13.20
N ALA A 13 2.49 19.58 -13.08
CA ALA A 13 3.06 20.89 -13.32
C ALA A 13 4.27 21.19 -12.43
N LEU A 14 4.21 20.84 -11.14
CA LEU A 14 5.33 21.02 -10.22
C LEU A 14 6.51 20.12 -10.60
N SER A 15 6.25 18.88 -11.00
CA SER A 15 7.31 17.94 -11.42
C SER A 15 7.99 18.36 -12.72
N GLU A 16 7.27 18.95 -13.67
CA GLU A 16 7.83 19.53 -14.89
C GLU A 16 8.80 20.67 -14.53
N VAL A 17 8.34 21.63 -13.72
CA VAL A 17 9.18 22.77 -13.27
C VAL A 17 10.41 22.29 -12.50
N ALA A 18 10.26 21.31 -11.61
CA ALA A 18 11.36 20.76 -10.85
C ALA A 18 12.35 19.97 -11.74
N SER A 19 11.85 19.31 -12.79
CA SER A 19 12.68 18.60 -13.77
C SER A 19 13.44 19.57 -14.67
N GLU A 20 12.82 20.67 -15.10
CA GLU A 20 13.47 21.72 -15.89
C GLU A 20 14.60 22.41 -15.11
N ASN A 21 14.38 22.63 -13.82
CA ASN A 21 15.38 23.23 -12.93
C ASN A 21 16.45 22.23 -12.45
N GLY A 22 16.27 20.92 -12.69
CA GLY A 22 17.16 19.87 -12.17
C GLY A 22 17.12 19.76 -10.64
N THR A 23 16.06 20.22 -9.99
CA THR A 23 15.92 20.28 -8.53
C THR A 23 14.93 19.26 -7.98
N LEU A 24 14.61 18.20 -8.73
CA LEU A 24 13.60 17.21 -8.37
C LEU A 24 13.77 16.65 -6.95
N GLU A 25 14.97 16.21 -6.57
CA GLU A 25 15.23 15.66 -5.23
C GLU A 25 15.06 16.69 -4.11
N ALA A 26 15.52 17.93 -4.33
CA ALA A 26 15.34 19.02 -3.39
C ALA A 26 13.85 19.36 -3.21
N THR A 27 13.10 19.37 -4.32
CA THR A 27 11.65 19.60 -4.32
C THR A 27 10.89 18.49 -3.59
N VAL A 28 11.29 17.22 -3.73
CA VAL A 28 10.72 16.12 -2.94
C VAL A 28 10.94 16.36 -1.44
N SER A 29 12.16 16.69 -1.03
CA SER A 29 12.48 16.92 0.38
C SER A 29 11.68 18.09 0.97
N ASP A 30 11.52 19.16 0.20
CA ASP A 30 10.71 20.31 0.59
C ASP A 30 9.23 19.96 0.72
N LEU A 31 8.69 19.15 -0.18
CA LEU A 31 7.31 18.67 -0.11
C LEU A 31 7.09 17.71 1.07
N GLU A 32 8.05 16.85 1.41
CA GLU A 32 7.98 15.99 2.62
C GLU A 32 7.93 16.84 3.90
N LYS A 33 8.63 17.98 3.96
CA LYS A 33 8.53 18.94 5.08
C LYS A 33 7.15 19.60 5.11
N LEU A 34 6.67 20.06 3.95
CA LEU A 34 5.34 20.68 3.84
C LEU A 34 4.23 19.70 4.22
N GLU A 35 4.30 18.44 3.83
CA GLU A 35 3.30 17.43 4.23
C GLU A 35 3.18 17.34 5.75
N LYS A 36 4.31 17.35 6.47
CA LYS A 36 4.31 17.30 7.94
C LYS A 36 3.68 18.54 8.58
N ILE A 37 3.93 19.72 8.00
CA ILE A 37 3.35 20.98 8.48
C ILE A 37 1.83 20.99 8.20
N PHE A 38 1.42 20.62 6.99
CA PHE A 38 0.01 20.57 6.60
C PHE A 38 -0.75 19.37 7.17
N ALA A 39 -0.07 18.42 7.81
CA ALA A 39 -0.70 17.36 8.59
C ALA A 39 -1.31 17.87 9.90
N GLU A 40 -0.89 19.05 10.39
CA GLU A 40 -1.54 19.71 11.52
C GLU A 40 -2.88 20.32 11.09
N GLU A 41 -3.97 19.84 11.70
CA GLU A 41 -5.34 20.26 11.38
C GLU A 41 -5.52 21.78 11.54
N ALA A 42 -4.92 22.38 12.56
CA ALA A 42 -4.96 23.83 12.79
C ALA A 42 -4.38 24.64 11.61
N ILE A 43 -3.31 24.12 10.97
CA ILE A 43 -2.68 24.78 9.82
C ILE A 43 -3.57 24.61 8.58
N ALA A 44 -4.10 23.40 8.36
CA ALA A 44 -5.03 23.15 7.27
C ALA A 44 -6.28 24.05 7.37
N GLU A 45 -6.89 24.16 8.56
CA GLU A 45 -8.05 25.02 8.83
C GLU A 45 -7.72 26.51 8.64
N PHE A 46 -6.54 26.96 9.08
CA PHE A 46 -6.10 28.35 8.89
C PHE A 46 -6.06 28.74 7.41
N PHE A 47 -5.49 27.86 6.56
CA PHE A 47 -5.42 28.13 5.13
C PHE A 47 -6.75 27.95 4.41
N ASP A 48 -7.63 27.07 4.90
CA ASP A 48 -8.98 26.86 4.34
C ASP A 48 -9.97 27.96 4.74
N ASN A 49 -9.72 28.66 5.85
CA ASN A 49 -10.60 29.72 6.34
C ASN A 49 -10.58 30.95 5.39
N PRO A 50 -11.73 31.33 4.78
CA PRO A 50 -11.82 32.47 3.88
C PRO A 50 -11.82 33.83 4.60
N THR A 51 -11.98 33.83 5.92
CA THR A 51 -11.99 35.05 6.76
C THR A 51 -10.57 35.59 6.98
N VAL A 52 -9.56 34.74 6.83
CA VAL A 52 -8.15 35.12 7.00
C VAL A 52 -7.70 35.90 5.75
N PRO A 53 -7.14 37.12 5.91
CA PRO A 53 -6.69 37.91 4.78
C PRO A 53 -5.50 37.26 4.06
N ARG A 54 -5.42 37.48 2.75
CA ARG A 54 -4.37 36.92 1.90
C ARG A 54 -2.96 37.28 2.38
N ASP A 55 -2.77 38.50 2.89
CA ASP A 55 -1.50 38.96 3.46
C ASP A 55 -1.03 38.11 4.64
N GLU A 56 -1.93 37.73 5.56
CA GLU A 56 -1.56 36.86 6.70
C GLU A 56 -1.18 35.46 6.23
N LYS A 57 -1.90 34.92 5.25
CA LYS A 57 -1.55 33.62 4.64
C LYS A 57 -0.19 33.67 3.96
N ALA A 58 0.10 34.74 3.22
CA ALA A 58 1.37 34.93 2.55
C ALA A 58 2.53 35.09 3.55
N GLN A 59 2.32 35.81 4.67
CA GLN A 59 3.31 35.92 5.73
C GLN A 59 3.64 34.57 6.36
N LEU A 60 2.62 33.75 6.65
CA LEU A 60 2.84 32.41 7.19
C LEU A 60 3.62 31.52 6.22
N ILE A 61 3.31 31.60 4.92
CA ILE A 61 4.05 30.90 3.87
C ILE A 61 5.52 31.34 3.84
N ASP A 62 5.79 32.64 3.96
CA ASP A 62 7.15 33.18 3.96
C ASP A 62 7.95 32.72 5.18
N GLU A 63 7.32 32.66 6.36
CA GLU A 63 7.92 32.12 7.57
C GLU A 63 8.21 30.62 7.45
N ILE A 64 7.29 29.84 6.89
CA ILE A 64 7.52 28.42 6.58
C ILE A 64 8.66 28.25 5.58
N ALA A 65 8.72 29.10 4.55
CA ALA A 65 9.75 29.09 3.52
C ALA A 65 11.14 29.37 4.11
N LYS A 66 11.25 30.35 5.00
CA LYS A 66 12.50 30.66 5.72
C LYS A 66 12.90 29.54 6.67
N SER A 67 11.95 29.00 7.43
CA SER A 67 12.21 27.96 8.42
C SER A 67 12.65 26.64 7.77
N SER A 68 12.08 26.31 6.62
CA SER A 68 12.34 25.04 5.92
C SER A 68 13.32 25.16 4.76
N GLU A 69 13.85 26.36 4.49
CA GLU A 69 14.73 26.70 3.37
C GLU A 69 14.18 26.24 2.01
N LEU A 70 12.89 26.53 1.77
CA LEU A 70 12.18 26.05 0.59
C LEU A 70 12.66 26.74 -0.69
N GLN A 71 12.64 25.99 -1.79
CA GLN A 71 12.97 26.55 -3.10
C GLN A 71 11.91 27.56 -3.59
N ALA A 72 12.35 28.58 -4.34
CA ALA A 72 11.48 29.66 -4.81
C ALA A 72 10.27 29.18 -5.64
N HIS A 73 10.45 28.13 -6.47
CA HIS A 73 9.34 27.55 -7.22
C HIS A 73 8.33 26.81 -6.33
N VAL A 74 8.78 26.20 -5.23
CA VAL A 74 7.90 25.55 -4.23
C VAL A 74 7.08 26.60 -3.48
N VAL A 75 7.71 27.72 -3.10
CA VAL A 75 7.01 28.85 -2.45
C VAL A 75 5.96 29.47 -3.39
N ASN A 76 6.32 29.69 -4.64
CA ASN A 76 5.38 30.19 -5.65
C ASN A 76 4.21 29.22 -5.87
N PHE A 77 4.50 27.93 -5.94
CA PHE A 77 3.48 26.90 -6.04
C PHE A 77 2.54 26.90 -4.84
N LEU A 78 3.08 26.98 -3.62
CA LEU A 78 2.31 27.05 -2.38
C LEU A 78 1.38 28.28 -2.36
N ASN A 79 1.89 29.44 -2.77
CA ASN A 79 1.09 30.65 -2.93
C ASN A 79 -0.08 30.45 -3.91
N VAL A 80 0.15 29.80 -5.06
CA VAL A 80 -0.91 29.51 -6.03
C VAL A 80 -1.96 28.56 -5.44
N VAL A 81 -1.56 27.51 -4.73
CA VAL A 81 -2.49 26.54 -4.13
C VAL A 81 -3.35 27.21 -3.05
N VAL A 82 -2.75 28.05 -2.22
CA VAL A 82 -3.44 28.80 -1.16
C VAL A 82 -4.37 29.87 -1.74
N ASP A 83 -3.95 30.56 -2.80
CA ASP A 83 -4.77 31.56 -3.52
C ASP A 83 -6.04 30.94 -4.10
N ASN A 84 -5.93 29.71 -4.60
CA ASN A 84 -7.06 28.93 -5.10
C ASN A 84 -7.95 28.34 -3.98
N GLY A 85 -7.62 28.55 -2.71
CA GLY A 85 -8.34 27.97 -1.57
C GLY A 85 -8.25 26.44 -1.53
N ARG A 86 -7.14 25.86 -2.01
CA ARG A 86 -6.94 24.40 -2.13
C ARG A 86 -5.91 23.86 -1.16
N ALA A 87 -5.62 24.60 -0.09
CA ALA A 87 -4.61 24.24 0.89
C ALA A 87 -4.91 22.90 1.61
N GLY A 88 -6.18 22.58 1.85
CA GLY A 88 -6.58 21.28 2.41
C GLY A 88 -6.24 20.09 1.51
N LEU A 89 -5.94 20.31 0.22
CA LEU A 89 -5.50 19.27 -0.71
C LEU A 89 -3.98 19.10 -0.75
N MET A 90 -3.21 19.88 0.03
CA MET A 90 -1.74 19.86 -0.03
C MET A 90 -1.18 18.45 0.19
N THR A 91 -1.66 17.72 1.20
CA THR A 91 -1.23 16.34 1.48
C THR A 91 -1.49 15.40 0.30
N GLN A 92 -2.60 15.58 -0.42
CA GLN A 92 -2.90 14.80 -1.62
C GLN A 92 -2.01 15.19 -2.81
N ILE A 93 -1.74 16.49 -2.99
CA ILE A 93 -0.83 17.00 -4.02
C ILE A 93 0.58 16.43 -3.81
N VAL A 94 1.08 16.42 -2.57
CA VAL A 94 2.40 15.87 -2.25
C VAL A 94 2.48 14.39 -2.62
N ARG A 95 1.47 13.58 -2.26
CA ARG A 95 1.43 12.15 -2.63
C ARG A 95 1.42 11.92 -4.14
N GLU A 96 0.61 12.69 -4.87
CA GLU A 96 0.57 12.61 -6.33
C GLU A 96 1.90 13.04 -6.96
N PHE A 97 2.60 14.01 -6.35
CA PHE A 97 3.93 14.42 -6.78
C PHE A 97 4.97 13.33 -6.53
N GLU A 98 4.97 12.66 -5.37
CA GLU A 98 5.84 11.51 -5.12
C GLU A 98 5.63 10.42 -6.19
N ASN A 99 4.38 10.13 -6.53
CA ASN A 99 4.04 9.17 -7.58
C ASN A 99 4.59 9.59 -8.95
N ALA A 100 4.44 10.87 -9.31
CA ALA A 100 4.98 11.42 -10.55
C ALA A 100 6.52 11.38 -10.57
N PHE A 101 7.18 11.75 -9.48
CA PHE A 101 8.63 11.71 -9.31
C PHE A 101 9.17 10.27 -9.45
N ASN A 102 8.53 9.30 -8.82
CA ASN A 102 8.87 7.89 -8.91
C ASN A 102 8.75 7.40 -10.37
N SER A 103 7.69 7.82 -11.07
CA SER A 103 7.50 7.50 -12.49
C SER A 103 8.57 8.14 -13.40
N LEU A 104 8.96 9.39 -13.14
CA LEU A 104 9.99 10.11 -13.90
C LEU A 104 11.39 9.53 -13.70
N THR A 105 11.73 9.19 -12.46
CA THR A 105 13.04 8.62 -12.11
C THR A 105 13.15 7.13 -12.42
N GLY A 106 12.02 6.45 -12.67
CA GLY A 106 11.97 5.00 -12.77
C GLY A 106 12.28 4.33 -11.42
N THR A 107 11.96 5.02 -10.33
CA THR A 107 12.09 4.50 -8.96
C THR A 107 10.82 3.76 -8.60
N GLU A 108 10.96 2.51 -8.19
CA GLU A 108 9.85 1.74 -7.66
C GLU A 108 9.87 1.75 -6.13
N VAL A 109 8.71 1.93 -5.51
CA VAL A 109 8.59 1.89 -4.04
C VAL A 109 8.17 0.49 -3.63
N ALA A 110 8.98 -0.15 -2.78
CA ALA A 110 8.66 -1.43 -2.18
C ALA A 110 8.41 -1.23 -0.69
N THR A 111 7.25 -1.63 -0.19
CA THR A 111 6.94 -1.61 1.24
C THR A 111 7.17 -2.99 1.82
N VAL A 112 8.14 -3.10 2.74
CA VAL A 112 8.46 -4.34 3.43
C VAL A 112 7.87 -4.28 4.83
N THR A 113 6.95 -5.17 5.14
CA THR A 113 6.36 -5.29 6.48
C THR A 113 6.96 -6.50 7.18
N SER A 114 7.55 -6.31 8.36
CA SER A 114 8.24 -7.35 9.11
C SER A 114 7.93 -7.29 10.61
N VAL A 115 8.06 -8.42 11.29
CA VAL A 115 7.88 -8.50 12.75
C VAL A 115 8.99 -7.79 13.51
N VAL A 116 10.20 -7.87 12.94
CA VAL A 116 11.43 -7.30 13.51
C VAL A 116 12.01 -6.27 12.55
N GLN A 117 12.76 -5.32 13.08
CA GLN A 117 13.50 -4.39 12.25
C GLN A 117 14.56 -5.15 11.46
N LEU A 118 14.48 -5.08 10.14
CA LEU A 118 15.43 -5.73 9.23
C LEU A 118 16.76 -4.98 9.23
N GLU A 119 17.86 -5.72 9.10
CA GLU A 119 19.19 -5.11 8.96
C GLU A 119 19.37 -4.53 7.55
N SER A 120 20.29 -3.56 7.42
CA SER A 120 20.60 -2.89 6.16
C SER A 120 21.02 -3.86 5.05
N GLN A 121 21.65 -4.99 5.42
CA GLN A 121 22.04 -6.03 4.46
C GLN A 121 20.82 -6.72 3.85
N ASP A 122 19.83 -7.10 4.67
CA ASP A 122 18.61 -7.75 4.21
C ASP A 122 17.78 -6.81 3.33
N LEU A 123 17.69 -5.53 3.72
CA LEU A 123 17.01 -4.51 2.91
C LEU A 123 17.66 -4.33 1.54
N ALA A 124 18.99 -4.36 1.46
CA ALA A 124 19.72 -4.28 0.19
C ALA A 124 19.46 -5.51 -0.69
N GLN A 125 19.42 -6.71 -0.11
CA GLN A 125 19.07 -7.92 -0.86
C GLN A 125 17.64 -7.89 -1.38
N ILE A 126 16.69 -7.43 -0.56
CA ILE A 126 15.28 -7.27 -0.96
C ILE A 126 15.17 -6.24 -2.09
N ALA A 127 15.84 -5.09 -1.96
CA ALA A 127 15.87 -4.07 -3.01
C ALA A 127 16.39 -4.64 -4.34
N GLN A 128 17.47 -5.42 -4.30
CA GLN A 128 18.05 -6.06 -5.49
C GLN A 128 17.11 -7.10 -6.11
N GLN A 129 16.43 -7.91 -5.31
CA GLN A 129 15.43 -8.86 -5.79
C GLN A 129 14.24 -8.16 -6.45
N VAL A 130 13.69 -7.13 -5.79
CA VAL A 130 12.59 -6.33 -6.36
C VAL A 130 13.03 -5.68 -7.66
N GLN A 131 14.25 -5.12 -7.70
CA GLN A 131 14.81 -4.52 -8.91
C GLN A 131 14.90 -5.51 -10.08
N ASN A 132 15.32 -6.75 -9.80
CA ASN A 132 15.36 -7.81 -10.82
C ASN A 132 13.97 -8.23 -11.29
N LEU A 133 12.98 -8.23 -10.40
CA LEU A 133 11.60 -8.62 -10.72
C LEU A 133 10.87 -7.55 -11.53
N THR A 134 11.07 -6.27 -11.23
CA THR A 134 10.34 -5.17 -11.86
C THR A 134 11.10 -4.46 -12.95
N GLY A 135 12.41 -4.68 -13.06
CA GLY A 135 13.28 -4.01 -14.04
C GLY A 135 13.42 -2.51 -13.77
N ALA A 136 13.10 -2.05 -12.56
CA ALA A 136 13.21 -0.64 -12.19
C ALA A 136 14.66 -0.17 -12.14
N LYS A 137 14.90 1.12 -12.40
CA LYS A 137 16.26 1.70 -12.30
C LYS A 137 16.71 1.83 -10.85
N ASN A 138 15.78 2.18 -9.97
CA ASN A 138 16.01 2.33 -8.54
C ASN A 138 14.84 1.72 -7.77
N VAL A 139 15.10 1.21 -6.57
CA VAL A 139 14.07 0.71 -5.65
C VAL A 139 14.20 1.42 -4.31
N ARG A 140 13.16 2.14 -3.89
CA ARG A 140 13.07 2.76 -2.56
C ARG A 140 12.31 1.82 -1.64
N VAL A 141 13.02 1.24 -0.66
CA VAL A 141 12.42 0.34 0.32
C VAL A 141 11.88 1.14 1.51
N LYS A 142 10.57 1.07 1.76
CA LYS A 142 9.92 1.58 2.97
C LYS A 142 9.70 0.40 3.92
N THR A 143 10.19 0.48 5.15
CA THR A 143 10.01 -0.58 6.15
C THR A 143 8.84 -0.25 7.09
N ARG A 144 8.06 -1.26 7.44
CA ARG A 144 6.97 -1.18 8.41
C ARG A 144 7.10 -2.32 9.40
N ILE A 145 6.99 -2.03 10.68
CA ILE A 145 6.98 -3.06 11.72
C ILE A 145 5.53 -3.37 12.04
N ASP A 146 5.16 -4.65 11.90
CA ASP A 146 3.84 -5.14 12.25
C ASP A 146 3.97 -6.34 13.19
N PRO A 147 3.61 -6.18 14.48
CA PRO A 147 3.75 -7.23 15.48
C PRO A 147 2.65 -8.29 15.41
N GLU A 148 1.62 -8.12 14.57
CA GLU A 148 0.57 -9.14 14.38
C GLU A 148 1.06 -10.28 13.47
N LEU A 149 2.12 -10.05 12.69
CA LEU A 149 2.82 -11.11 11.99
C LEU A 149 3.53 -12.04 12.98
N ILE A 150 3.20 -13.33 12.93
CA ILE A 150 3.73 -14.37 13.82
C ILE A 150 5.22 -14.66 13.49
N ALA A 151 5.57 -14.64 12.21
CA ALA A 151 6.95 -14.75 11.70
C ALA A 151 7.01 -14.48 10.19
N GLY A 152 8.12 -13.91 9.73
CA GLY A 152 8.41 -13.61 8.31
C GLY A 152 8.28 -12.12 7.94
N PHE A 153 8.21 -11.85 6.64
CA PHE A 153 7.99 -10.51 6.09
C PHE A 153 7.10 -10.57 4.85
N THR A 154 6.42 -9.47 4.55
CA THR A 154 5.67 -9.28 3.32
C THR A 154 6.26 -8.11 2.53
N ILE A 155 6.40 -8.28 1.22
CA ILE A 155 6.90 -7.25 0.31
C ILE A 155 5.75 -6.85 -0.60
N GLN A 156 5.32 -5.60 -0.51
CA GLN A 156 4.37 -5.01 -1.45
C GLN A 156 5.12 -4.11 -2.43
N TYR A 157 4.96 -4.34 -3.73
CA TYR A 157 5.63 -3.58 -4.80
C TYR A 157 4.70 -3.36 -6.00
N GLY A 158 5.14 -2.49 -6.91
CA GLY A 158 4.37 -2.05 -8.09
C GLY A 158 3.68 -0.70 -7.89
N ARG A 159 3.40 0.00 -9.01
CA ARG A 159 2.86 1.38 -9.02
C ARG A 159 1.59 1.60 -8.21
N ASP A 160 0.76 0.56 -8.06
CA ASP A 160 -0.50 0.60 -7.31
C ASP A 160 -0.46 -0.27 -6.04
N GLY A 161 0.70 -0.85 -5.72
CA GLY A 161 0.81 -1.87 -4.65
C GLY A 161 0.08 -3.18 -4.97
N SER A 162 -0.17 -3.46 -6.25
CA SER A 162 -0.89 -4.64 -6.70
C SER A 162 -0.14 -5.95 -6.50
N SER A 163 1.19 -5.90 -6.40
CA SER A 163 2.02 -7.10 -6.26
C SER A 163 2.42 -7.26 -4.81
N LEU A 164 1.95 -8.33 -4.18
CA LEU A 164 2.30 -8.70 -2.81
C LEU A 164 3.03 -10.04 -2.84
N ILE A 165 4.25 -10.06 -2.32
CA ILE A 165 4.95 -11.29 -1.95
C ILE A 165 4.77 -11.46 -0.45
N ASP A 166 3.98 -12.45 -0.07
CA ASP A 166 3.83 -12.86 1.31
C ASP A 166 4.72 -14.07 1.59
N MET A 167 5.75 -13.87 2.43
CA MET A 167 6.65 -14.92 2.93
C MET A 167 6.44 -15.15 4.44
N SER A 168 5.24 -14.85 4.95
CA SER A 168 4.91 -15.09 6.35
C SER A 168 4.64 -16.57 6.61
N VAL A 169 4.95 -17.02 7.82
CA VAL A 169 4.70 -18.41 8.26
C VAL A 169 3.20 -18.74 8.23
N ARG A 170 2.33 -17.72 8.31
CA ARG A 170 0.88 -17.88 8.17
C ARG A 170 0.50 -18.53 6.84
N LYS A 171 1.14 -18.12 5.74
CA LYS A 171 0.89 -18.69 4.41
C LYS A 171 1.34 -20.14 4.31
N GLN A 172 2.47 -20.53 4.92
CA GLN A 172 2.89 -21.93 4.95
C GLN A 172 1.91 -22.80 5.73
N ILE A 173 1.35 -22.30 6.84
CA ILE A 173 0.32 -23.03 7.59
C ILE A 173 -0.99 -23.10 6.81
N GLU A 174 -1.39 -22.04 6.11
CA GLU A 174 -2.61 -22.00 5.30
C GLU A 174 -2.52 -22.91 4.06
N GLU A 175 -1.35 -22.97 3.40
CA GLU A 175 -1.07 -23.93 2.32
C GLU A 175 -1.15 -25.38 2.82
N ILE A 176 -0.56 -25.68 3.99
CA ILE A 176 -0.66 -27.01 4.61
C ILE A 176 -2.13 -27.31 4.96
N THR A 177 -2.86 -26.35 5.52
CA THR A 177 -4.27 -26.55 5.93
C THR A 177 -5.19 -26.75 4.71
N SER A 178 -4.91 -26.06 3.60
CA SER A 178 -5.61 -26.25 2.32
C SER A 178 -5.37 -27.62 1.70
N GLU A 179 -4.23 -28.27 1.96
CA GLU A 179 -3.96 -29.65 1.52
C GLU A 179 -4.68 -30.69 2.40
N PHE A 180 -5.11 -30.31 3.61
CA PHE A 180 -5.88 -31.16 4.52
C PHE A 180 -7.41 -31.04 4.36
N GLU A 181 -7.93 -30.15 3.52
CA GLU A 181 -9.35 -30.16 3.10
C GLU A 181 -9.59 -31.25 2.03
N MET A 182 -9.46 -32.52 2.41
CA MET A 182 -10.04 -33.60 1.62
C MET A 182 -11.58 -33.54 1.70
N PRO A 183 -12.30 -33.79 0.60
CA PRO A 183 -13.77 -33.83 0.62
C PRO A 183 -14.23 -34.93 1.57
N ALA A 184 -15.23 -34.60 2.39
CA ALA A 184 -15.85 -35.50 3.35
C ALA A 184 -16.05 -36.91 2.75
N VAL A 185 -15.28 -37.88 3.26
CA VAL A 185 -15.47 -39.30 2.96
C VAL A 185 -16.87 -39.66 3.47
N THR A 186 -17.84 -39.70 2.57
CA THR A 186 -19.17 -40.24 2.86
C THR A 186 -18.99 -41.75 3.01
N LEU A 187 -18.88 -42.20 4.26
CA LEU A 187 -18.90 -43.63 4.59
C LEU A 187 -20.31 -44.16 4.31
N ASP A 188 -20.51 -44.64 3.08
CA ASP A 188 -21.65 -45.45 2.68
C ASP A 188 -21.56 -46.78 3.46
N LEU A 189 -22.28 -46.87 4.59
CA LEU A 189 -22.41 -48.11 5.36
C LEU A 189 -23.20 -49.14 4.53
N HIS A 190 -22.50 -49.87 3.65
CA HIS A 190 -22.97 -51.13 3.12
C HIS A 190 -22.94 -52.18 4.25
N CYS A 191 -24.07 -52.29 4.95
CA CYS A 191 -24.32 -53.33 5.95
C CYS A 191 -24.32 -54.71 5.27
N HIS A 192 -23.18 -55.39 5.31
CA HIS A 192 -23.03 -56.77 4.84
C HIS A 192 -23.77 -57.72 5.80
N ARG A 193 -24.97 -58.08 5.36
CA ARG A 193 -25.90 -59.00 6.00
C ARG A 193 -25.42 -60.43 5.84
N GLU A 194 -24.61 -60.96 6.77
CA GLU A 194 -24.36 -62.41 6.82
C GLU A 194 -23.93 -62.90 8.21
N SER A 195 -24.91 -63.26 9.04
CA SER A 195 -24.77 -64.22 10.16
C SER A 195 -26.13 -64.49 10.81
N ARG A 196 -27.00 -65.22 10.11
CA ARG A 196 -28.11 -65.93 10.77
C ARG A 196 -28.39 -67.25 10.04
N ARG A 197 -27.45 -68.20 10.17
CA ARG A 197 -27.76 -69.63 10.07
C ARG A 197 -28.49 -70.04 11.35
N LEU A 198 -29.82 -70.01 11.32
CA LEU A 198 -30.63 -70.82 12.22
C LEU A 198 -31.77 -71.44 11.41
N VAL A 199 -31.72 -72.78 11.37
CA VAL A 199 -32.84 -73.71 11.13
C VAL A 199 -33.36 -73.80 9.70
N LYS A 200 -32.77 -74.77 8.97
CA LYS A 200 -33.48 -75.59 7.98
C LYS A 200 -34.68 -76.26 8.65
N ASN A 201 -35.87 -76.14 8.06
CA ASN A 201 -36.87 -77.21 7.87
C ASN A 201 -38.29 -76.65 7.86
N ALA A 202 -38.88 -76.54 6.66
CA ALA A 202 -40.22 -77.01 6.34
C ALA A 202 -40.54 -76.52 4.92
N GLY A 203 -40.42 -77.42 3.94
CA GLY A 203 -40.92 -77.16 2.60
C GLY A 203 -42.45 -77.25 2.57
N PRO A 204 -43.13 -76.49 1.71
CA PRO A 204 -44.48 -76.83 1.29
C PRO A 204 -44.43 -77.58 -0.05
N HIS A 205 -44.82 -78.84 -0.02
CA HIS A 205 -45.30 -79.59 -1.19
C HIS A 205 -46.84 -79.44 -1.29
N PRO A 206 -47.47 -79.83 -2.41
CA PRO A 206 -48.22 -78.93 -3.30
C PRO A 206 -49.73 -78.84 -3.04
N LEU A 207 -50.35 -77.97 -3.84
CA LEU A 207 -51.79 -77.85 -4.11
C LEU A 207 -52.49 -79.20 -4.34
N GLN A 208 -53.65 -79.39 -3.69
CA GLN A 208 -54.75 -80.19 -4.23
C GLN A 208 -56.08 -79.82 -3.57
N ASN A 209 -57.02 -79.41 -4.44
CA ASN A 209 -58.49 -79.29 -4.32
C ASN A 209 -59.10 -78.53 -3.14
#